data_AF-A0A1G8YGI9-F1
#
_entry.id   AF-A0A1G8YGI9-F1
#
_cell.length_a   1.000
_cell.length_b   1.000
_cell.length_c   1.000
_cell.angle_alpha   90.00
_cell.angle_beta   90.00
_cell.angle_gamma   90.00
#
_symmetry.space_group_name_H-M   'P 1'
#
loop_
_entity.id
_entity.type
_entity.pdbx_description
1 polymer ?
#
loop_
_entity_poly.entity_id
_entity_poly.type
_entity_poly.pdbx_seq_one_letter_code
_entity_poly.pdbx_strand_id
1 'polypeptide(L)'
;MTNPGDGADMEPDAVIGTAAGVRSAADTFHSGFRSATAAGTRGLGQGPMGAAFLAGFNPGVESLNEKATQFVQGAGAIADGMHVSAREYDAADTRARDAVRQAGEADGRR
;
A
#
# COMPACT_ATOMS: atom_id res chain seq x y z
N MET A 1 -0.20 23.48 -34.61
CA MET A 1 0.72 23.12 -33.51
C MET A 1 -0.14 22.70 -32.34
N THR A 2 -0.28 21.40 -32.11
CA THR A 2 -0.98 20.84 -30.95
C THR A 2 -0.03 20.88 -29.75
N ASN A 3 -0.46 21.50 -28.66
CA ASN A 3 0.32 21.61 -27.43
C ASN A 3 0.56 20.20 -26.84
N PRO A 4 1.77 19.88 -26.34
CA PRO A 4 2.06 18.60 -25.68
C PRO A 4 1.37 18.40 -24.31
N GLY A 5 0.47 19.30 -23.90
CA GLY A 5 -0.04 19.41 -22.52
C GLY A 5 -1.51 19.05 -22.31
N ASP A 6 -2.20 18.46 -23.30
CA ASP A 6 -3.60 18.03 -23.16
C ASP A 6 -3.74 16.53 -22.79
N GLY A 7 -2.67 15.92 -22.28
CA GLY A 7 -2.70 14.62 -21.61
C GLY A 7 -2.70 14.82 -20.11
N ALA A 8 -3.37 13.95 -19.36
CA ALA A 8 -3.21 13.97 -17.91
C ALA A 8 -1.75 13.64 -17.53
N ASP A 9 -1.30 14.05 -16.33
CA ASP A 9 0.12 14.00 -15.91
C ASP A 9 0.44 12.90 -14.87
N MET A 10 -0.43 11.90 -14.66
CA MET A 10 -0.07 10.79 -13.76
C MET A 10 0.98 9.91 -14.44
N GLU A 11 1.97 9.46 -13.66
CA GLU A 11 2.96 8.44 -14.04
C GLU A 11 2.55 7.10 -13.38
N PRO A 12 1.83 6.21 -14.09
CA PRO A 12 1.27 4.98 -13.52
C PRO A 12 2.34 4.05 -12.96
N ASP A 13 3.50 4.00 -13.62
CA ASP A 13 4.64 3.20 -13.18
C ASP A 13 5.21 3.68 -11.84
N ALA A 14 5.29 5.00 -11.62
CA ALA A 14 5.72 5.57 -10.35
C ALA A 14 4.73 5.27 -9.22
N VAL A 15 3.42 5.31 -9.52
CA VAL A 15 2.35 4.94 -8.58
C VAL A 15 2.44 3.45 -8.22
N ILE A 16 2.61 2.58 -9.22
CA ILE A 16 2.79 1.13 -9.03
C ILE A 16 4.06 0.83 -8.23
N GLY A 17 5.18 1.50 -8.53
CA GLY A 17 6.43 1.37 -7.80
C GLY A 17 6.28 1.77 -6.33
N THR A 18 5.55 2.86 -6.06
CA THR A 18 5.25 3.29 -4.70
C THR A 18 4.37 2.29 -3.95
N ALA A 19 3.39 1.67 -4.62
CA ALA A 19 2.54 0.62 -4.04
C ALA A 19 3.37 -0.60 -3.57
N ALA A 20 4.36 -1.01 -4.36
CA ALA A 20 5.30 -2.06 -3.99
C ALA A 20 6.16 -1.66 -2.76
N GLY A 21 6.61 -0.41 -2.72
CA GLY A 21 7.35 0.15 -1.58
C GLY A 21 6.54 0.14 -0.27
N VAL A 22 5.26 0.52 -0.33
CA VAL A 22 4.36 0.52 0.82
C VAL A 22 4.15 -0.89 1.37
N ARG A 23 3.91 -1.88 0.50
CA ARG A 23 3.79 -3.29 0.89
C ARG A 23 5.07 -3.81 1.54
N SER A 24 6.22 -3.57 0.93
CA SER A 24 7.52 -4.01 1.45
C SER A 24 7.83 -3.41 2.83
N ALA A 25 7.54 -2.13 3.03
CA ALA A 25 7.72 -1.45 4.31
C ALA A 25 6.78 -2.04 5.40
N ALA A 26 5.53 -2.32 5.05
CA ALA A 26 4.57 -2.95 5.96
C ALA A 26 4.99 -4.36 6.38
N ASP A 27 5.46 -5.18 5.44
CA ASP A 27 5.95 -6.54 5.72
C ASP A 27 7.22 -6.52 6.59
N THR A 28 8.13 -5.57 6.32
CA THR A 28 9.34 -5.36 7.13
C THR A 28 8.99 -4.97 8.56
N PHE A 29 8.06 -4.03 8.73
CA PHE A 29 7.54 -3.65 10.04
C PHE A 29 6.92 -4.85 10.77
N HIS A 30 6.03 -5.61 10.10
CA HIS A 30 5.34 -6.74 10.71
C HIS A 30 6.31 -7.83 11.18
N SER A 31 7.27 -8.20 10.33
CA SER A 31 8.27 -9.22 10.66
C SER A 31 9.20 -8.77 11.79
N GLY A 32 9.68 -7.53 11.76
CA GLY A 32 10.53 -6.96 12.81
C GLY A 32 9.79 -6.90 14.15
N PHE A 33 8.54 -6.45 14.14
CA PHE A 33 7.71 -6.37 15.34
C PHE A 33 7.42 -7.74 15.97
N ARG A 34 7.07 -8.76 15.16
CA ARG A 34 6.89 -10.13 15.65
C ARG A 34 8.17 -10.70 16.24
N SER A 35 9.31 -10.44 15.60
CA SER A 35 10.61 -10.89 16.09
C SER A 35 10.95 -10.26 17.44
N ALA A 36 10.78 -8.93 17.59
CA ALA A 36 11.03 -8.22 18.83
C ALA A 36 10.14 -8.70 19.99
N THR A 37 8.85 -8.91 19.71
CA THR A 37 7.89 -9.44 20.69
C THR A 37 8.27 -10.85 21.14
N ALA A 38 8.64 -11.73 20.20
CA ALA A 38 9.06 -13.10 20.51
C ALA A 38 10.39 -13.14 21.28
N ALA A 39 11.34 -12.25 20.98
CA ALA A 39 12.60 -12.14 21.70
C ALA A 39 12.40 -11.63 23.14
N GLY A 40 11.58 -10.58 23.30
CA GLY A 40 11.31 -9.96 24.60
C GLY A 40 10.51 -10.85 25.56
N THR A 41 9.75 -11.82 25.05
CA THR A 41 8.95 -12.78 25.83
C THR A 41 9.64 -14.11 26.08
N ARG A 42 10.78 -14.36 25.43
CA ARG A 42 11.48 -15.65 25.51
C ARG A 42 12.03 -15.90 26.92
N GLY A 43 11.61 -16.99 27.55
CA GLY A 43 12.08 -17.41 28.87
C GLY A 43 11.34 -16.77 30.05
N LEU A 44 10.43 -15.83 29.80
CA LEU A 44 9.53 -15.33 30.83
C LEU A 44 8.47 -16.39 31.19
N GLY A 45 8.11 -16.47 32.47
CA GLY A 45 7.10 -17.40 32.99
C GLY A 45 7.63 -18.61 33.77
N GLN A 46 8.95 -18.84 33.81
CA GLN A 46 9.54 -19.93 34.62
C GLN A 46 9.59 -19.62 36.14
N GLY A 47 9.13 -18.44 36.56
CA GLY A 47 9.05 -18.05 37.97
C GLY A 47 7.97 -16.97 38.21
N PRO A 48 7.60 -16.71 39.48
CA PRO A 48 6.48 -15.85 39.84
C PRO A 48 6.62 -14.41 39.32
N MET A 49 7.84 -13.86 39.27
CA MET A 49 8.10 -12.55 38.67
C MET A 49 7.86 -12.54 37.15
N GLY A 50 8.29 -13.60 36.44
CA GLY A 50 8.05 -13.75 35.01
C GLY A 50 6.57 -13.93 34.68
N ALA A 51 5.83 -14.68 35.50
CA ALA A 51 4.38 -14.85 35.36
C ALA A 51 3.62 -13.53 35.59
N ALA A 52 3.99 -12.76 36.61
CA ALA A 52 3.39 -11.45 36.89
C ALA A 52 3.70 -10.43 35.78
N PHE A 53 4.94 -10.42 35.24
CA PHE A 53 5.29 -9.60 34.09
C PHE A 53 4.44 -9.96 32.86
N LEU A 54 4.33 -11.24 32.52
CA LEU A 54 3.50 -11.68 31.39
C LEU A 54 2.03 -11.30 31.57
N ALA A 55 1.47 -11.40 32.78
CA ALA A 55 0.09 -11.02 33.04
C ALA A 55 -0.17 -9.51 32.81
N GLY A 56 0.78 -8.63 33.16
CA GLY A 56 0.66 -7.19 32.91
C GLY A 56 1.03 -6.78 31.49
N PHE A 57 1.97 -7.48 30.85
CA PHE A 57 2.49 -7.17 29.52
C PHE A 57 1.61 -7.74 28.39
N ASN A 58 0.99 -8.90 28.58
CA ASN A 58 0.16 -9.58 27.56
C ASN A 58 -0.94 -8.67 26.99
N PRO A 59 -1.76 -7.96 27.78
CA PRO A 59 -2.79 -7.07 27.23
C PRO A 59 -2.22 -5.95 26.34
N GLY A 60 -1.06 -5.40 26.73
CA GLY A 60 -0.37 -4.37 25.94
C GLY A 60 0.19 -4.91 24.62
N VAL A 61 0.79 -6.11 24.65
CA VAL A 61 1.28 -6.79 23.45
C VAL A 61 0.15 -7.20 22.52
N GLU A 62 -0.96 -7.72 23.05
CA GLU A 62 -2.15 -8.06 22.27
C GLU A 62 -2.70 -6.82 21.56
N SER A 63 -2.93 -5.73 22.30
CA SER A 63 -3.36 -4.46 21.71
C SER A 63 -2.38 -3.94 20.65
N LEU A 64 -1.06 -4.06 20.87
CA LEU A 64 -0.06 -3.61 19.92
C LEU A 64 0.01 -4.52 18.68
N ASN A 65 -0.16 -5.83 18.85
CA ASN A 65 -0.29 -6.81 17.76
C ASN A 65 -1.50 -6.50 16.87
N GLU A 66 -2.64 -6.17 17.47
CA GLU A 66 -3.84 -5.77 16.73
C GLU A 66 -3.57 -4.51 15.91
N LYS A 67 -2.96 -3.47 16.51
CA LYS A 67 -2.63 -2.22 15.82
C LYS A 67 -1.60 -2.44 14.71
N ALA A 68 -0.59 -3.27 14.95
CA ALA A 68 0.39 -3.65 13.94
C ALA A 68 -0.27 -4.39 12.76
N THR A 69 -1.23 -5.27 13.04
CA THR A 69 -2.00 -5.98 12.00
C THR A 69 -2.87 -5.02 11.20
N GLN A 70 -3.58 -4.10 11.88
CA GLN A 70 -4.39 -3.06 11.24
C GLN A 70 -3.54 -2.15 10.34
N PHE A 71 -2.33 -1.78 10.78
CA PHE A 71 -1.39 -1.00 9.98
C PHE A 71 -1.00 -1.72 8.68
N VAL A 72 -0.63 -3.00 8.77
CA VAL A 72 -0.25 -3.80 7.59
C VAL A 72 -1.43 -3.95 6.62
N GLN A 73 -2.62 -4.23 7.13
CA GLN A 73 -3.84 -4.31 6.32
C GLN A 73 -4.16 -2.98 5.64
N GLY A 74 -4.05 -1.87 6.37
CA GLY A 74 -4.26 -0.52 5.83
C GLY A 74 -3.24 -0.18 4.73
N ALA A 75 -1.97 -0.49 4.94
CA ALA A 75 -0.92 -0.32 3.94
C ALA A 75 -1.18 -1.17 2.68
N GLY A 76 -1.65 -2.41 2.85
CA GLY A 76 -2.08 -3.27 1.74
C GLY A 76 -3.24 -2.67 0.95
N ALA A 77 -4.27 -2.15 1.63
CA ALA A 77 -5.42 -1.52 1.00
C ALA A 77 -5.04 -0.23 0.23
N ILE A 78 -4.10 0.57 0.75
CA ILE A 78 -3.55 1.73 0.04
C ILE A 78 -2.85 1.28 -1.23
N ALA A 79 -1.95 0.29 -1.15
CA ALA A 79 -1.24 -0.24 -2.31
C ALA A 79 -2.20 -0.79 -3.38
N ASP A 80 -3.27 -1.47 -2.98
CA ASP A 80 -4.32 -1.93 -3.90
C ASP A 80 -5.05 -0.76 -4.56
N GLY A 81 -5.40 0.27 -3.79
CA GLY A 81 -5.99 1.51 -4.32
C GLY A 81 -5.08 2.21 -5.34
N MET A 82 -3.76 2.19 -5.11
CA MET A 82 -2.78 2.73 -6.05
C MET A 82 -2.76 1.96 -7.37
N HIS A 83 -2.81 0.62 -7.34
CA HIS A 83 -2.91 -0.20 -8.55
C HIS A 83 -4.22 0.04 -9.32
N VAL A 84 -5.35 0.18 -8.61
CA VAL A 84 -6.63 0.50 -9.22
C VAL A 84 -6.56 1.87 -9.90
N SER A 85 -6.08 2.88 -9.18
CA SER A 85 -5.96 4.24 -9.71
C SER A 85 -5.07 4.31 -10.96
N ALA A 86 -3.93 3.61 -10.96
CA ALA A 86 -3.04 3.54 -12.12
C ALA A 86 -3.73 2.92 -13.35
N ARG A 87 -4.50 1.84 -13.15
CA ARG A 87 -5.25 1.19 -14.25
C ARG A 87 -6.39 2.05 -14.77
N GLU A 88 -7.12 2.70 -13.88
CA GLU A 88 -8.22 3.60 -14.25
C GLU A 88 -7.70 4.81 -15.04
N TYR A 89 -6.52 5.30 -14.66
CA TYR A 89 -5.81 6.34 -15.36
C TYR A 89 -5.43 5.92 -16.80
N ASP A 90 -4.76 4.78 -16.97
CA ASP A 90 -4.38 4.27 -18.31
C ASP A 90 -5.61 4.06 -19.21
N ALA A 91 -6.70 3.55 -18.63
CA ALA A 91 -7.96 3.37 -19.34
C ALA A 91 -8.58 4.71 -19.75
N ALA A 92 -8.51 5.74 -18.90
CA ALA A 92 -8.99 7.08 -19.22
C ALA A 92 -8.14 7.74 -20.32
N ASP A 93 -6.81 7.65 -20.24
CA ASP A 93 -5.90 8.20 -21.25
C ASP A 93 -6.11 7.53 -22.62
N THR A 94 -6.26 6.20 -22.64
CA THR A 94 -6.57 5.45 -23.87
C THR A 94 -7.87 5.92 -24.51
N ARG A 95 -8.95 6.06 -23.72
CA ARG A 95 -10.25 6.54 -24.23
C ARG A 95 -10.17 7.98 -24.75
N ALA A 96 -9.40 8.84 -24.09
CA ALA A 96 -9.20 10.22 -24.52
C ALA A 96 -8.47 10.28 -25.87
N ARG A 97 -7.38 9.51 -26.03
CA ARG A 97 -6.64 9.40 -27.30
C ARG A 97 -7.51 8.87 -28.44
N ASP A 98 -8.34 7.86 -28.17
CA ASP A 98 -9.26 7.31 -29.16
C ASP A 98 -10.32 8.32 -29.60
N ALA A 99 -10.88 9.11 -28.66
CA ALA A 99 -11.83 10.16 -28.97
C ALA A 99 -11.21 11.26 -29.85
N VAL A 100 -9.98 11.69 -29.55
CA VAL A 100 -9.25 12.68 -30.36
C VAL A 100 -8.98 12.15 -31.77
N ARG A 101 -8.56 10.89 -31.90
CA ARG A 101 -8.32 10.26 -33.21
C ARG A 101 -9.60 10.21 -34.05
N GLN A 102 -10.72 9.79 -33.47
CA GLN A 102 -12.01 9.72 -34.15
C GLN A 102 -12.49 11.10 -34.62
N ALA A 103 -12.31 12.14 -33.80
CA ALA A 103 -12.65 13.51 -34.17
C ALA A 103 -11.79 14.01 -35.36
N GLY A 104 -10.49 13.73 -35.35
CA GLY A 104 -9.59 14.10 -36.45
C GLY A 104 -9.90 13.37 -37.77
N GLU A 105 -10.27 12.09 -37.70
CA GLU A 105 -10.68 11.30 -38.88
C GLU A 105 -12.06 11.70 -39.45
N ALA A 106 -12.93 12.29 -38.62
CA ALA A 106 -14.20 12.86 -39.06
C ALA A 106 -14.00 14.19 -39.79
N ASP A 107 -13.01 14.98 -39.38
CA ASP A 107 -12.72 16.30 -39.96
C ASP A 107 -11.89 16.22 -41.26
N GLY A 108 -10.98 15.24 -41.37
CA GLY A 108 -10.16 15.00 -42.57
C GLY A 108 -10.86 14.33 -43.75
N ARG A 109 -12.17 14.03 -43.65
CA ARG A 109 -13.01 13.46 -44.73
C ARG A 109 -13.82 14.53 -45.49
N ARG A 110 -13.37 15.78 -45.50
CA ARG A 110 -13.92 16.88 -46.32
C ARG A 110 -12.94 17.36 -47.36
#